data_AF-A0A2W4NLX6-F1
#
_entry.id   AF-A0A2W4NLX6-F1
#
_cell.length_a   1.000
_cell.length_b   1.000
_cell.length_c   1.000
_cell.angle_alpha   90.00
_cell.angle_beta   90.00
_cell.angle_gamma   90.00
#
_symmetry.space_group_name_H-M   'P 1'
#
loop_
_entity.id
_entity.type
_entity.pdbx_description
1 polymer ?
#
loop_
_entity_poly.entity_id
_entity_poly.type
_entity_poly.pdbx_seq_one_letter_code
_entity_poly.pdbx_strand_id
1 'polypeptide(L)'
;MVVSRKHQIDVLCVISEDEYRVVCAEYGFDWVMTENTPVGRKINYGFSQSLKYDYDYLMVMNSDSVIDSKLIDHYYQPFFDTLNPFFGINRITYVNFLTKQARDFTYEFSVLGVGKCIHRSVVEKLPKPYPERNRGLDDGMMDTLIHAGYWPTIVPYEGQLAWDFKSEVNIHPWREFENRGKEVCYSRA
;
A
#
# COMPACT_ATOMS: atom_id res chain seq x y z
N MET A 1 2.34 -20.25 5.96
CA MET A 1 2.91 -19.12 6.72
C MET A 1 4.33 -18.86 6.22
N VAL A 2 4.47 -18.20 5.07
CA VAL A 2 5.78 -17.70 4.59
C VAL A 2 6.02 -16.37 5.28
N VAL A 3 6.46 -16.46 6.54
CA VAL A 3 6.99 -15.31 7.28
C VAL A 3 8.32 -14.96 6.61
N SER A 4 8.52 -13.71 6.19
CA SER A 4 9.87 -13.20 6.00
C SER A 4 10.58 -13.38 7.34
N ARG A 5 11.47 -14.37 7.51
CA ARG A 5 11.99 -14.76 8.84
C ARG A 5 12.61 -13.60 9.66
N LYS A 6 12.93 -12.48 9.00
CA LYS A 6 13.43 -11.25 9.62
C LYS A 6 12.33 -10.37 10.23
N HIS A 7 11.12 -10.37 9.66
CA HIS A 7 9.99 -9.55 10.11
C HIS A 7 8.76 -10.43 10.31
N GLN A 8 8.12 -10.34 11.48
CA GLN A 8 6.87 -11.05 11.76
C GLN A 8 5.72 -10.41 10.98
N ILE A 9 5.66 -10.66 9.67
CA ILE A 9 4.66 -10.14 8.74
C ILE A 9 3.73 -11.27 8.36
N ASP A 10 2.46 -11.10 8.73
CA ASP A 10 1.36 -11.89 8.21
C ASP A 10 0.73 -11.18 7.01
N VAL A 11 0.26 -11.95 6.03
CA VAL A 11 -0.31 -11.43 4.77
C VAL A 11 -1.77 -11.85 4.69
N LEU A 12 -2.65 -10.85 4.60
CA LEU A 12 -4.08 -11.01 4.31
C LEU A 12 -4.40 -10.46 2.92
N CYS A 13 -4.73 -11.33 1.98
CA CYS A 13 -5.16 -10.95 0.64
C CYS A 13 -6.69 -10.72 0.59
N VAL A 14 -7.12 -9.55 0.10
CA VAL A 14 -8.52 -9.30 -0.21
C VAL A 14 -8.77 -9.55 -1.69
N ILE A 15 -9.32 -10.72 -2.01
CA ILE A 15 -9.49 -11.18 -3.38
C ILE A 15 -10.94 -11.01 -3.86
N SER A 16 -11.13 -10.99 -5.18
CA SER A 16 -12.46 -10.92 -5.82
C SER A 16 -12.71 -12.01 -6.84
N GLU A 17 -11.73 -12.88 -7.07
CA GLU A 17 -11.75 -13.92 -8.10
C GLU A 17 -11.17 -15.20 -7.51
N ASP A 18 -11.75 -16.35 -7.86
CA ASP A 18 -11.37 -17.65 -7.30
C ASP A 18 -9.96 -18.08 -7.67
N GLU A 19 -9.44 -17.65 -8.82
CA GLU A 19 -8.08 -17.98 -9.26
C GLU A 19 -7.01 -17.53 -8.26
N TYR A 20 -7.22 -16.41 -7.56
CA TYR A 20 -6.28 -15.93 -6.55
C TYR A 20 -6.22 -16.80 -5.29
N ARG A 21 -7.22 -17.67 -5.05
CA ARG A 21 -7.15 -18.63 -3.93
C ARG A 21 -5.98 -19.60 -4.09
N VAL A 22 -5.68 -20.00 -5.33
CA VAL A 22 -4.57 -20.89 -5.64
C VAL A 22 -3.25 -20.21 -5.31
N VAL A 23 -3.09 -18.95 -5.70
CA VAL A 23 -1.89 -18.15 -5.41
C VAL A 23 -1.74 -17.95 -3.90
N CYS A 24 -2.79 -17.57 -3.18
CA CYS A 24 -2.72 -17.42 -1.73
C CYS A 24 -2.35 -18.75 -1.05
N ALA A 25 -2.88 -19.88 -1.49
CA ALA A 25 -2.53 -21.20 -0.96
C ALA A 25 -1.07 -21.57 -1.24
N GLU A 26 -0.55 -21.29 -2.44
CA GLU A 26 0.83 -21.57 -2.84
C GLU A 26 1.84 -20.86 -1.92
N TYR A 27 1.59 -19.58 -1.62
CA TYR A 27 2.45 -18.79 -0.74
C TYR A 27 2.07 -18.89 0.75
N GLY A 28 1.02 -19.63 1.07
CA GLY A 28 0.50 -19.79 2.43
C GLY A 28 0.09 -18.45 3.06
N PHE A 29 -0.54 -17.58 2.26
CA PHE A 29 -1.18 -16.33 2.66
C PHE A 29 -2.64 -16.58 3.01
N ASP A 30 -3.11 -15.87 4.04
CA ASP A 30 -4.53 -15.86 4.34
C ASP A 30 -5.27 -14.98 3.34
N TRP A 31 -6.56 -15.25 3.16
CA TRP A 31 -7.37 -14.51 2.21
C TRP A 31 -8.82 -14.41 2.64
N VAL A 32 -9.47 -13.36 2.16
CA VAL A 32 -10.91 -13.15 2.25
C VAL A 32 -11.43 -12.73 0.89
N MET A 33 -12.62 -13.20 0.53
CA MET A 33 -13.25 -12.90 -0.75
C MET A 33 -14.39 -11.89 -0.59
N THR A 34 -14.45 -10.92 -1.50
CA THR A 34 -15.54 -9.93 -1.60
C THR A 34 -15.61 -9.38 -3.03
N GLU A 35 -16.71 -8.71 -3.37
CA GLU A 35 -16.88 -8.08 -4.68
C GLU A 35 -15.80 -7.02 -4.94
N ASN A 36 -15.33 -6.90 -6.18
CA ASN A 36 -14.27 -5.96 -6.52
C ASN A 36 -14.72 -4.49 -6.47
N THR A 37 -16.01 -4.22 -6.68
CA THR A 37 -16.54 -2.86 -6.87
C THR A 37 -17.66 -2.53 -5.87
N PRO A 38 -17.65 -1.35 -5.24
CA PRO A 38 -16.62 -0.31 -5.36
C PRO A 38 -15.32 -0.71 -4.64
N VAL A 39 -14.16 -0.36 -5.22
CA VAL A 39 -12.84 -0.76 -4.71
C VAL A 39 -12.63 -0.33 -3.26
N GLY A 40 -13.10 0.87 -2.87
CA GLY A 40 -13.04 1.32 -1.47
C GLY A 40 -13.78 0.42 -0.49
N ARG A 41 -14.93 -0.17 -0.90
CA ARG A 41 -15.65 -1.16 -0.07
C ARG A 41 -14.85 -2.44 0.11
N LYS A 42 -14.19 -2.91 -0.96
CA LYS A 42 -13.30 -4.08 -0.91
C LYS A 42 -12.15 -3.85 0.07
N ILE A 43 -11.46 -2.71 -0.01
CA ILE A 43 -10.36 -2.39 0.91
C ILE A 43 -10.87 -2.26 2.36
N ASN A 44 -11.99 -1.57 2.59
CA ASN A 44 -12.62 -1.47 3.91
C ASN A 44 -13.01 -2.83 4.50
N TYR A 45 -13.44 -3.78 3.66
CA TYR A 45 -13.67 -5.15 4.09
C TYR A 45 -12.37 -5.77 4.60
N GLY A 46 -11.26 -5.62 3.88
CA GLY A 46 -9.92 -6.01 4.33
C GLY A 46 -9.53 -5.44 5.70
N PHE A 47 -9.72 -4.13 5.90
CA PHE A 47 -9.46 -3.47 7.18
C PHE A 47 -10.29 -4.07 8.32
N SER A 48 -11.56 -4.37 8.06
CA SER A 48 -12.42 -5.01 9.06
C SER A 48 -12.00 -6.46 9.33
N GLN A 49 -11.52 -7.19 8.32
CA GLN A 49 -11.06 -8.57 8.47
C GLN A 49 -9.68 -8.65 9.15
N SER A 50 -8.79 -7.67 8.95
CA SER A 50 -7.47 -7.66 9.57
C SER A 50 -7.57 -7.63 11.10
N LEU A 51 -8.60 -7.00 11.68
CA LEU A 51 -8.80 -6.92 13.13
C LEU A 51 -8.92 -8.28 13.84
N LYS A 52 -9.09 -9.39 13.10
CA LYS A 52 -9.08 -10.76 13.63
C LYS A 52 -7.67 -11.27 13.99
N TYR A 53 -6.63 -10.63 13.45
CA TYR A 53 -5.23 -10.96 13.70
C TYR A 53 -4.71 -10.21 14.91
N ASP A 54 -3.62 -10.67 15.50
CA ASP A 54 -2.88 -9.92 16.53
C ASP A 54 -1.68 -9.24 15.86
N TYR A 55 -1.70 -7.90 15.78
CA TYR A 55 -0.69 -7.13 15.07
C TYR A 55 -0.57 -5.71 15.65
N ASP A 56 0.62 -5.10 15.52
CA ASP A 56 0.84 -3.71 15.91
C ASP A 56 0.47 -2.73 14.79
N TYR A 57 0.84 -3.06 13.55
CA TYR A 57 0.60 -2.23 12.37
C TYR A 57 -0.04 -2.98 11.21
N LEU A 58 -0.99 -2.34 10.55
CA LEU A 58 -1.50 -2.74 9.24
C LEU A 58 -0.72 -1.98 8.17
N MET A 59 0.05 -2.69 7.35
CA MET A 59 0.69 -2.14 6.16
C MET A 59 -0.21 -2.36 4.94
N VAL A 60 -0.57 -1.29 4.24
CA VAL A 60 -1.39 -1.38 3.03
C VAL A 60 -0.50 -1.59 1.81
N MET A 61 -0.79 -2.65 1.05
CA MET A 61 -0.09 -2.98 -0.20
C MET A 61 -1.10 -3.17 -1.34
N ASN A 62 -0.75 -2.67 -2.51
CA ASN A 62 -1.49 -2.92 -3.75
C ASN A 62 -0.88 -4.12 -4.49
N SER A 63 -1.69 -4.89 -5.22
CA SER A 63 -1.24 -6.08 -5.94
C SER A 63 -0.28 -5.81 -7.11
N ASP A 64 -0.26 -4.58 -7.62
CA ASP A 64 0.61 -4.10 -8.71
C ASP A 64 1.85 -3.35 -8.21
N SER A 65 2.10 -3.35 -6.90
CA SER A 65 3.17 -2.57 -6.29
C SER A 65 4.12 -3.42 -5.47
N VAL A 66 5.39 -3.00 -5.41
CA VAL A 66 6.43 -3.63 -4.59
C VAL A 66 7.20 -2.55 -3.83
N ILE A 67 7.70 -2.91 -2.65
CA ILE A 67 8.61 -2.07 -1.86
C ILE A 67 9.91 -2.83 -1.60
N ASP A 68 11.01 -2.09 -1.48
CA ASP A 68 12.30 -2.63 -1.05
C ASP A 68 12.26 -2.88 0.47
N SER A 69 12.75 -4.04 0.93
CA SER A 69 12.79 -4.38 2.35
C SER A 69 13.62 -3.39 3.17
N LYS A 70 14.56 -2.68 2.55
CA LYS A 70 15.31 -1.56 3.17
C LYS A 70 14.38 -0.52 3.78
N LEU A 71 13.20 -0.31 3.20
CA LEU A 71 12.21 0.62 3.73
C LEU A 71 11.80 0.23 5.15
N ILE A 72 11.51 -1.05 5.36
CA ILE A 72 11.15 -1.61 6.66
C ILE A 72 12.40 -1.64 7.57
N ASP A 73 13.50 -2.17 7.05
CA ASP A 73 14.73 -2.43 7.80
C ASP A 73 15.43 -1.19 8.37
N HIS A 74 15.36 -0.08 7.65
CA HIS A 74 16.20 1.09 7.95
C HIS A 74 15.40 2.35 8.24
N TYR A 75 14.17 2.46 7.71
CA TYR A 75 13.42 3.71 7.78
C TYR A 75 12.16 3.60 8.66
N TYR A 76 11.51 2.43 8.76
CA TYR A 76 10.25 2.31 9.52
C TYR A 76 10.45 2.02 11.01
N GLN A 77 11.59 1.45 11.42
CA GLN A 77 11.84 1.09 12.83
C GLN A 77 11.55 2.22 13.84
N PRO A 78 12.01 3.47 13.65
CA PRO A 78 11.75 4.54 14.60
C PRO A 78 10.25 4.86 14.78
N PHE A 79 9.44 4.61 13.76
CA PHE A 79 7.99 4.86 13.78
C PHE A 79 7.23 3.73 14.47
N PHE A 80 7.71 2.50 14.35
CA PHE A 80 7.23 1.38 15.15
C PHE A 80 7.52 1.63 16.64
N ASP A 81 8.76 2.01 16.98
CA ASP A 81 9.20 2.20 18.37
C ASP A 81 8.47 3.35 19.09
N THR A 82 8.06 4.37 18.35
CA THR A 82 7.33 5.53 18.87
C THR A 82 5.81 5.39 18.82
N LEU A 83 5.30 4.23 18.39
CA LEU A 83 3.87 3.95 18.22
C LEU A 83 3.16 5.03 17.38
N ASN A 84 3.82 5.50 16.32
CA ASN A 84 3.27 6.52 15.45
C ASN A 84 1.95 6.01 14.82
N PRO A 85 0.83 6.72 14.98
CA PRO A 85 -0.48 6.20 14.59
C PRO A 85 -0.62 5.94 13.09
N PHE A 86 0.08 6.71 12.26
CA PHE A 86 -0.06 6.66 10.82
C PHE A 86 1.14 7.27 10.10
N PHE A 87 1.83 6.46 9.30
CA PHE A 87 3.01 6.91 8.57
C PHE A 87 3.18 6.16 7.24
N GLY A 88 4.03 6.69 6.37
CA GLY A 88 4.32 6.06 5.09
C GLY A 88 5.30 6.88 4.26
N ILE A 89 5.53 6.42 3.04
CA ILE A 89 6.39 7.10 2.07
C ILE A 89 5.57 8.01 1.16
N ASN A 90 6.23 8.99 0.54
CA ASN A 90 5.59 9.93 -0.39
C ASN A 90 6.22 9.93 -1.78
N ARG A 91 7.20 9.05 -2.07
CA ARG A 91 7.80 8.92 -3.41
C ARG A 91 7.63 7.52 -3.99
N ILE A 92 7.29 7.45 -5.27
CA ILE A 92 7.08 6.20 -5.97
C ILE A 92 7.64 6.29 -7.38
N THR A 93 8.16 5.17 -7.86
CA THR A 93 8.56 5.01 -9.25
C THR A 93 7.48 4.25 -9.98
N TYR A 94 6.75 4.91 -10.89
CA TYR A 94 5.85 4.22 -11.80
C TYR A 94 6.65 3.61 -12.94
N VAL A 95 6.43 2.33 -13.21
CA VAL A 95 7.15 1.58 -14.23
C VAL A 95 6.17 1.06 -15.26
N ASN A 96 6.34 1.44 -16.53
CA ASN A 96 5.65 0.75 -17.62
C ASN A 96 6.18 -0.68 -17.71
N PHE A 97 5.32 -1.66 -17.42
CA PHE A 97 5.75 -3.05 -17.37
C PHE A 97 6.27 -3.57 -18.72
N LEU A 98 5.74 -3.06 -19.84
CA LEU A 98 6.09 -3.51 -21.20
C LEU A 98 7.32 -2.78 -21.74
N THR A 99 7.32 -1.46 -21.71
CA THR A 99 8.39 -0.64 -22.30
C THR A 99 9.59 -0.43 -21.38
N LYS A 100 9.43 -0.75 -20.08
CA LYS A 100 10.43 -0.52 -19.04
C LYS A 100 10.77 0.96 -18.83
N GLN A 101 9.95 1.88 -19.35
CA GLN A 101 10.06 3.29 -19.00
C GLN A 101 9.65 3.48 -17.54
N ALA A 102 10.36 4.36 -16.82
CA ALA A 102 10.10 4.62 -15.42
C ALA A 102 10.10 6.12 -15.12
N ARG A 103 9.23 6.53 -14.20
CA ARG A 103 9.05 7.92 -13.79
C ARG A 103 8.87 8.03 -12.28
N ASP A 104 9.65 8.89 -11.65
CA ASP A 104 9.57 9.20 -10.23
C ASP A 104 8.54 10.30 -9.96
N PHE A 105 7.75 10.09 -8.91
CA PHE A 105 6.76 11.02 -8.40
C PHE A 105 6.98 11.23 -6.91
N THR A 106 6.78 12.46 -6.45
CA THR A 106 6.81 12.85 -5.04
C THR A 106 5.51 13.58 -4.71
N TYR A 107 4.82 13.17 -3.67
CA TYR A 107 3.61 13.81 -3.15
C TYR A 107 3.98 14.66 -1.94
N GLU A 108 3.75 15.98 -2.00
CA GLU A 108 4.29 16.89 -0.98
C GLU A 108 3.63 16.73 0.40
N PHE A 109 2.33 16.42 0.44
CA PHE A 109 1.54 16.45 1.68
C PHE A 109 0.78 15.15 1.96
N SER A 110 1.10 14.07 1.25
CA SER A 110 0.37 12.81 1.35
C SER A 110 1.31 11.61 1.41
N VAL A 111 0.88 10.57 2.11
CA VAL A 111 1.51 9.25 2.06
C VAL A 111 0.84 8.40 0.99
N LEU A 112 1.65 7.61 0.30
CA LEU A 112 1.22 6.80 -0.83
C LEU A 112 0.24 5.70 -0.43
N GLY A 113 -0.51 5.21 -1.42
CA GLY A 113 -1.35 4.02 -1.33
C GLY A 113 -0.62 2.76 -0.88
N VAL A 114 0.66 2.63 -1.28
CA VAL A 114 1.52 1.48 -1.01
C VAL A 114 2.48 1.74 0.15
N GLY A 115 2.68 0.74 1.00
CA GLY A 115 3.67 0.75 2.07
C GLY A 115 3.27 1.57 3.30
N LYS A 116 2.16 2.33 3.26
CA LYS A 116 1.69 3.07 4.44
C LYS A 116 1.32 2.12 5.56
N CYS A 117 1.69 2.49 6.77
CA CYS A 117 1.48 1.73 8.00
C CYS A 117 0.52 2.49 8.91
N ILE A 118 -0.47 1.78 9.43
CA ILE A 118 -1.50 2.33 10.31
C ILE A 118 -1.50 1.49 11.58
N HIS A 119 -1.31 2.15 12.72
CA HIS A 119 -1.30 1.46 14.00
C HIS A 119 -2.66 0.82 14.26
N ARG A 120 -2.69 -0.37 14.87
CA ARG A 120 -3.91 -1.14 15.13
C ARG A 120 -4.99 -0.31 15.82
N SER A 121 -4.61 0.49 16.82
CA SER A 121 -5.56 1.34 17.56
C SER A 121 -6.31 2.37 16.69
N VAL A 122 -5.75 2.74 15.53
CA VAL A 122 -6.41 3.59 14.54
C VAL A 122 -7.39 2.76 13.70
N VAL A 123 -6.98 1.57 13.27
CA VAL A 123 -7.85 0.64 12.50
C VAL A 123 -9.07 0.21 13.32
N GLU A 124 -8.92 -0.02 14.62
CA GLU A 124 -10.02 -0.37 15.52
C GLU A 124 -11.07 0.75 15.62
N LYS A 125 -10.63 2.02 15.60
CA LYS A 125 -11.52 3.18 15.64
C LYS A 125 -12.15 3.49 14.29
N LEU A 126 -11.42 3.23 13.21
CA LEU A 126 -11.79 3.54 11.84
C LEU A 126 -11.64 2.30 10.95
N PRO A 127 -12.50 1.27 11.12
CA PRO A 127 -12.39 0.01 10.37
C PRO A 127 -12.79 0.15 8.89
N LYS A 128 -13.29 1.32 8.47
CA LYS A 128 -13.73 1.62 7.11
C LYS A 128 -13.28 3.02 6.67
N PRO A 129 -11.97 3.30 6.57
CA PRO A 129 -11.49 4.66 6.34
C PRO A 129 -11.60 5.10 4.87
N TYR A 130 -11.81 4.19 3.92
CA TYR A 130 -11.90 4.53 2.50
C TYR A 130 -13.33 4.93 2.10
N PRO A 131 -13.51 5.90 1.20
CA PRO A 131 -14.83 6.16 0.59
C PRO A 131 -15.24 5.00 -0.31
N GLU A 132 -16.54 4.67 -0.38
CA GLU A 132 -17.07 3.59 -1.22
C GLU A 132 -17.16 3.97 -2.72
N ARG A 133 -16.00 4.21 -3.34
CA ARG A 133 -15.85 4.54 -4.77
C ARG A 133 -14.69 3.75 -5.42
N ASN A 134 -14.44 3.97 -6.72
CA ASN A 134 -13.40 3.24 -7.46
C ASN A 134 -12.08 4.02 -7.65
N ARG A 135 -12.08 5.35 -7.41
CA ARG A 135 -10.93 6.23 -7.65
C ARG A 135 -10.81 7.28 -6.54
N GLY A 136 -9.64 7.91 -6.42
CA GLY A 136 -9.37 8.90 -5.37
C GLY A 136 -9.49 8.29 -3.98
N LEU A 137 -9.05 7.04 -3.84
CA LEU A 137 -9.16 6.27 -2.60
C LEU A 137 -8.18 6.75 -1.56
N ASP A 138 -6.94 7.00 -1.98
CA ASP A 138 -5.89 7.51 -1.09
C ASP A 138 -6.27 8.87 -0.50
N ASP A 139 -6.66 9.84 -1.33
CA ASP A 139 -7.08 11.17 -0.86
C ASP A 139 -8.29 11.08 0.10
N GLY A 140 -9.29 10.24 -0.22
CA GLY A 140 -10.47 10.11 0.64
C GLY A 140 -10.18 9.41 1.98
N MET A 141 -9.23 8.47 1.99
CA MET A 141 -8.76 7.83 3.21
C MET A 141 -7.94 8.80 4.06
N MET A 142 -7.06 9.59 3.41
CA MET A 142 -6.31 10.67 4.03
C MET A 142 -7.23 11.67 4.71
N ASP A 143 -8.26 12.15 4.01
CA ASP A 143 -9.27 13.05 4.57
C ASP A 143 -9.93 12.42 5.81
N THR A 144 -10.34 11.16 5.72
CA THR A 144 -11.00 10.46 6.84
C THR A 144 -10.09 10.39 8.08
N LEU A 145 -8.82 10.04 7.90
CA LEU A 145 -7.85 9.96 8.99
C LEU A 145 -7.56 11.34 9.60
N ILE A 146 -7.35 12.36 8.77
CA ILE A 146 -7.08 13.74 9.23
C ILE A 146 -8.27 14.29 10.03
N HIS A 147 -9.51 14.10 9.56
CA HIS A 147 -10.72 14.54 10.27
C HIS A 147 -10.89 13.82 11.63
N ALA A 148 -10.35 12.62 11.77
CA ALA A 148 -10.31 11.88 13.03
C ALA A 148 -9.09 12.24 13.92
N GLY A 149 -8.25 13.18 13.50
CA GLY A 149 -7.09 13.65 14.25
C GLY A 149 -5.79 12.86 13.98
N TYR A 150 -5.79 11.97 12.99
CA TYR A 150 -4.63 11.15 12.62
C TYR A 150 -3.91 11.75 11.42
N TRP A 151 -2.96 12.65 11.69
CA TRP A 151 -2.13 13.26 10.67
C TRP A 151 -1.06 12.29 10.15
N PRO A 152 -0.82 12.24 8.82
CA PRO A 152 0.23 11.39 8.27
C PRO A 152 1.61 11.86 8.71
N THR A 153 2.47 10.91 9.06
CA THR A 153 3.91 11.17 9.12
C THR A 153 4.59 10.66 7.87
N ILE A 154 5.16 11.58 7.08
CA ILE A 154 5.97 11.21 5.90
C ILE A 154 7.33 10.76 6.41
N VAL A 155 7.67 9.50 6.14
CA VAL A 155 8.96 8.91 6.47
C VAL A 155 10.01 9.47 5.51
N PRO A 156 11.09 10.12 5.99
CA PRO A 156 12.19 10.52 5.14
C PRO A 156 13.04 9.31 4.76
N TYR A 157 13.37 9.18 3.47
CA TYR A 157 14.22 8.10 2.94
C TYR A 157 14.94 8.54 1.67
N GLU A 158 15.96 7.76 1.31
CA GLU A 158 16.77 7.98 0.12
C GLU A 158 16.60 6.83 -0.89
N GLY A 159 16.84 7.14 -2.17
CA GLY A 159 16.75 6.18 -3.26
C GLY A 159 15.31 5.91 -3.74
N GLN A 160 15.18 4.89 -4.59
CA GLN A 160 13.93 4.34 -5.09
C GLN A 160 13.65 3.07 -4.29
N LEU A 161 12.63 3.08 -3.43
CA LEU A 161 12.29 1.97 -2.54
C LEU A 161 10.84 1.51 -2.71
N ALA A 162 10.11 2.07 -3.67
CA ALA A 162 8.73 1.68 -3.98
C ALA A 162 8.47 1.85 -5.47
N TRP A 163 7.91 0.80 -6.07
CA TRP A 163 7.54 0.75 -7.47
C TRP A 163 6.10 0.31 -7.63
N ASP A 164 5.44 0.90 -8.61
CA ASP A 164 4.09 0.51 -9.01
C ASP A 164 4.09 0.28 -10.53
N PHE A 165 3.74 -0.96 -10.89
CA PHE A 165 3.82 -1.46 -12.25
C PHE A 165 2.54 -1.13 -13.01
N LYS A 166 2.70 -0.31 -14.04
CA LYS A 166 1.61 0.18 -14.88
C LYS A 166 1.54 -0.57 -16.21
N SER A 167 0.31 -0.79 -16.63
CA SER A 167 -0.15 -1.28 -17.91
C SER A 167 -1.42 -0.51 -18.29
N GLU A 168 -1.97 -0.75 -19.48
CA GLU A 168 -3.19 -0.07 -19.93
C GLU A 168 -4.48 -0.56 -19.23
N VAL A 169 -4.40 -1.66 -18.47
CA VAL A 169 -5.56 -2.22 -17.74
C VAL A 169 -5.62 -1.81 -16.26
N ASN A 170 -4.62 -1.10 -15.74
CA ASN A 170 -4.65 -0.60 -14.36
C ASN A 170 -5.74 0.48 -14.19
N ILE A 171 -6.21 0.67 -12.95
CA ILE A 171 -7.15 1.74 -12.58
C ILE A 171 -6.62 3.13 -13.00
N HIS A 172 -5.30 3.30 -12.85
CA HIS A 172 -4.48 4.42 -13.34
C HIS A 172 -3.47 3.90 -14.37
N PRO A 173 -3.80 3.93 -15.68
CA PRO A 173 -2.95 3.39 -16.74
C PRO A 173 -1.69 4.25 -16.98
N TRP A 174 -0.69 3.65 -17.65
CA TRP A 174 0.60 4.30 -17.91
C TRP A 174 0.48 5.67 -18.62
N ARG A 175 -0.44 5.77 -19.59
CA ARG A 175 -0.73 7.03 -20.31
C ARG A 175 -1.00 8.23 -19.41
N GLU A 176 -1.50 8.03 -18.17
CA GLU A 176 -1.72 9.12 -17.21
C GLU A 176 -0.41 9.71 -16.66
N PHE A 177 0.72 9.03 -16.84
CA PHE A 177 2.04 9.37 -16.31
C PHE A 177 3.07 9.69 -17.38
N GLU A 178 2.82 9.38 -18.66
CA GLU A 178 3.77 9.55 -19.78
C GLU A 178 4.44 10.92 -19.84
N ASN A 179 3.72 11.97 -19.47
CA ASN A 179 4.18 13.36 -19.53
C ASN A 179 4.26 14.03 -18.15
N ARG A 180 4.35 13.26 -17.06
CA ARG A 180 4.40 13.76 -15.68
C ARG A 180 5.57 13.13 -14.92
N GLY A 181 5.95 13.74 -13.81
CA GLY A 181 7.05 13.21 -12.97
C GLY A 181 8.42 13.30 -13.65
N LYS A 182 9.45 12.88 -12.92
CA LYS A 182 10.83 12.90 -13.41
C LYS A 182 11.15 11.57 -14.10
N GLU A 183 11.61 11.62 -15.34
CA GLU A 183 12.09 10.41 -16.03
C GLU A 183 13.33 9.86 -15.33
N VAL A 184 13.36 8.53 -15.16
CA VAL A 184 14.43 7.82 -14.46
C VAL A 184 14.74 6.51 -15.18
N CYS A 185 16.02 6.13 -15.16
CA CYS A 185 16.42 4.77 -15.46
C CYS A 185 16.37 3.97 -14.16
N TYR A 186 15.62 2.86 -14.12
CA TYR A 186 15.89 1.85 -13.10
C TYR A 186 17.08 1.02 -13.61
N SER A 187 18.31 1.46 -13.30
CA SER A 187 19.49 0.67 -13.63
C SER A 187 19.45 -0.64 -12.84
N ARG A 188 19.75 -1.77 -13.49
CA ARG A 188 20.05 -3.01 -12.78
C ARG A 188 21.12 -2.71 -11.73
N ALA A 189 20.77 -2.85 -10.45
CA ALA A 189 21.76 -3.00 -9.39
C ALA A 189 22.63 -4.23 -9.66
#